data_AF-A0A967SD94-F1
#
_entry.id   AF-A0A967SD94-F1
#
_cell.length_a   1.000
_cell.length_b   1.000
_cell.length_c   1.000
_cell.angle_alpha   90.00
_cell.angle_beta   90.00
_cell.angle_gamma   90.00
#
_symmetry.space_group_name_H-M   'P 1'
#
loop_
_entity.id
_entity.type
_entity.pdbx_description
1 polymer ?
#
loop_
_entity_poly.entity_id
_entity_poly.type
_entity_poly.pdbx_seq_one_letter_code
_entity_poly.pdbx_strand_id
1 'polypeptide(L)'
;MSDFQDKIGPGFDDASGPPEFDMQDGLALALSYLEDPSNVPCPHCGPNTIEVVAFLDAPSMEQGTAVPTKPEGNYTVVLYCHSCGRAAALDLSRDEGAE
;
A
#
# COMPACT_ATOMS: atom_id res chain seq x y z
N MET A 1 -49.25 7.78 -16.35
CA MET A 1 -48.09 6.93 -16.64
C MET A 1 -46.99 7.34 -15.68
N SER A 2 -46.35 6.33 -15.11
CA SER A 2 -45.76 6.34 -13.78
C SER A 2 -44.51 7.18 -13.61
N ASP A 3 -44.43 7.71 -12.39
CA ASP A 3 -43.26 8.18 -11.64
C ASP A 3 -42.01 7.32 -11.93
N PHE A 4 -40.97 7.91 -12.53
CA PHE A 4 -39.64 7.31 -12.59
C PHE A 4 -38.67 8.25 -11.89
N GLN A 5 -38.67 8.11 -10.56
CA GLN A 5 -37.66 8.64 -9.66
C GLN A 5 -36.29 8.04 -10.02
N ASP A 6 -35.57 8.70 -10.92
CA ASP A 6 -34.15 8.42 -11.15
C ASP A 6 -33.34 9.09 -10.04
N LYS A 7 -33.39 8.49 -8.85
CA LYS A 7 -32.41 8.69 -7.77
C LYS A 7 -31.12 7.98 -8.16
N ILE A 8 -30.39 8.53 -9.13
CA ILE A 8 -28.95 8.30 -9.22
C ILE A 8 -28.28 9.32 -8.30
N GLY A 9 -28.18 8.96 -7.03
CA GLY A 9 -27.17 9.59 -6.17
C GLY A 9 -25.79 9.36 -6.79
N PRO A 10 -24.84 10.29 -6.64
CA PRO A 10 -23.44 10.01 -6.97
C PRO A 10 -22.92 9.03 -5.90
N GLY A 11 -23.26 7.76 -6.03
CA GLY A 11 -22.54 6.69 -5.36
C GLY A 11 -21.38 6.33 -6.24
N PHE A 12 -20.17 6.78 -5.87
CA PHE A 12 -18.89 6.05 -5.90
C PHE A 12 -17.85 6.85 -5.08
N ASP A 13 -18.17 7.28 -3.85
CA ASP A 13 -17.10 7.50 -2.87
C ASP A 13 -16.66 6.11 -2.41
N ASP A 14 -15.91 5.42 -3.28
CA ASP A 14 -15.09 4.26 -2.91
C ASP A 14 -13.87 4.80 -2.12
N ALA A 15 -14.15 5.52 -1.04
CA ALA A 15 -13.21 5.91 0.00
C ALA A 15 -13.49 5.08 1.26
N SER A 16 -14.03 3.87 1.07
CA SER A 16 -14.29 2.90 2.14
C SER A 16 -13.05 2.06 2.48
N GLY A 17 -11.95 2.28 1.78
CA GLY A 17 -10.64 1.78 2.19
C GLY A 17 -10.13 2.54 3.42
N PRO A 18 -9.35 1.89 4.31
CA PRO A 18 -8.58 2.61 5.31
C PRO A 18 -7.84 3.78 4.66
N PRO A 19 -7.72 4.96 5.31
CA PRO A 19 -6.99 6.07 4.73
C PRO A 19 -5.59 5.61 4.34
N GLU A 20 -5.22 5.81 3.09
CA GLU A 20 -3.88 5.45 2.63
C GLU A 20 -2.85 6.39 3.25
N PHE A 21 -1.60 5.95 3.31
CA PHE A 21 -0.51 6.86 3.59
C PHE A 21 -0.37 7.86 2.43
N ASP A 22 -0.18 9.14 2.76
CA ASP A 22 0.14 10.14 1.75
C ASP A 22 1.51 9.84 1.14
N MET A 23 1.79 10.36 -0.06
CA MET A 23 3.03 10.10 -0.78
C MET A 23 4.28 10.38 0.07
N GLN A 24 4.27 11.41 0.91
CA GLN A 24 5.40 11.71 1.81
C GLN A 24 5.59 10.64 2.89
N ASP A 25 4.48 10.15 3.45
CA ASP A 25 4.50 9.10 4.46
C ASP A 25 4.90 7.75 3.85
N GLY A 26 4.38 7.45 2.65
CA GLY A 26 4.73 6.25 1.89
C GLY A 26 6.23 6.21 1.60
N LEU A 27 6.83 7.33 1.20
CA LEU A 27 8.28 7.43 1.00
C LEU A 27 9.05 7.24 2.32
N ALA A 28 8.61 7.85 3.41
CA ALA A 28 9.24 7.68 4.71
C ALA A 28 9.23 6.21 5.16
N LEU A 29 8.09 5.53 4.98
CA LEU A 29 7.96 4.09 5.24
C LEU A 29 8.90 3.27 4.35
N ALA A 30 9.02 3.62 3.06
CA ALA A 30 9.94 2.96 2.14
C ALA A 30 11.39 3.07 2.57
N LEU A 31 11.83 4.27 2.92
CA LEU A 31 13.19 4.52 3.39
C LEU A 31 13.48 3.76 4.69
N SER A 32 12.55 3.79 5.64
CA SER A 32 12.70 3.03 6.88
C SER A 32 12.71 1.51 6.65
N TYR A 33 11.88 0.99 5.74
CA TYR A 33 11.90 -0.43 5.37
C TYR A 33 13.22 -0.84 4.71
N LEU A 34 13.79 0.03 3.88
CA LEU A 34 15.10 -0.21 3.27
C LEU A 34 16.25 -0.15 4.29
N GLU A 35 16.13 0.67 5.33
CA GLU A 35 17.12 0.78 6.40
C GLU A 35 17.05 -0.42 7.36
N ASP A 36 15.87 -0.72 7.90
CA ASP A 36 15.62 -1.88 8.75
C ASP A 36 14.20 -2.45 8.50
N PRO A 37 14.07 -3.51 7.70
CA PRO A 37 12.76 -4.07 7.35
C PRO A 37 12.06 -4.74 8.54
N SER A 38 12.78 -5.01 9.63
CA SER A 38 12.23 -5.63 10.84
C SER A 38 11.62 -4.62 11.81
N ASN A 39 11.92 -3.32 11.65
CA ASN A 39 11.46 -2.27 12.55
C ASN A 39 11.11 -0.99 11.79
N VAL A 40 10.05 -1.04 10.99
CA VAL A 40 9.52 0.12 10.27
C VAL A 40 8.60 0.95 11.17
N PRO A 41 8.98 2.20 11.53
CA PRO A 41 8.12 3.06 12.32
C PRO A 41 7.06 3.73 11.44
N CYS A 42 5.83 3.84 11.96
CA CYS A 42 4.83 4.67 11.34
C CYS A 42 5.17 6.16 11.58
N PRO A 43 5.16 7.03 10.55
CA PRO A 43 5.46 8.45 10.72
C PRO A 43 4.46 9.18 11.63
N HIS A 44 3.24 8.65 11.78
CA HIS A 44 2.18 9.24 12.63
C HIS A 44 2.09 8.59 14.01
N CYS A 45 2.36 7.29 14.12
CA CYS A 45 2.08 6.50 15.31
C CYS A 45 3.32 6.03 16.08
N GLY A 46 4.50 6.11 15.47
CA GLY A 46 5.76 5.65 16.05
C GLY A 46 6.08 4.17 15.76
N PRO A 47 7.12 3.63 16.44
CA PRO A 47 7.66 2.30 16.17
C PRO A 47 6.73 1.16 16.62
N ASN A 48 6.95 -0.06 16.10
CA ASN A 48 6.20 -1.28 16.44
C ASN A 48 4.68 -1.25 16.15
N THR A 49 4.24 -0.39 15.23
CA THR A 49 2.82 -0.31 14.85
C THR A 49 2.55 -0.82 13.44
N ILE A 50 3.60 -1.01 12.64
CA ILE A 50 3.55 -1.50 11.27
C ILE A 50 3.72 -3.01 11.26
N GLU A 51 2.85 -3.69 10.51
CA GLU A 51 2.92 -5.11 10.18
C GLU A 51 3.08 -5.28 8.67
N VAL A 52 3.90 -6.25 8.27
CA VAL A 52 4.02 -6.67 6.86
C VAL A 52 2.94 -7.71 6.58
N VAL A 53 1.95 -7.34 5.76
CA VAL A 53 0.76 -8.16 5.50
C VAL A 53 1.01 -9.12 4.34
N ALA A 54 1.70 -8.66 3.30
CA ALA A 54 1.94 -9.45 2.09
C ALA A 54 3.19 -9.00 1.34
N PHE A 55 3.77 -9.95 0.61
CA PHE A 55 4.76 -9.69 -0.43
C PHE A 55 4.13 -10.08 -1.76
N LEU A 56 4.12 -9.16 -2.70
CA LEU A 56 3.50 -9.29 -4.01
C LEU A 56 4.56 -9.21 -5.09
N ASP A 57 4.38 -9.94 -6.17
CA ASP A 57 5.25 -9.88 -7.33
C ASP A 57 5.03 -8.54 -8.06
N ALA A 58 6.06 -7.71 -8.13
CA ALA A 58 6.01 -6.39 -8.74
C ALA A 58 5.58 -6.43 -10.22
N PRO A 59 6.17 -7.27 -11.10
CA PRO A 59 5.75 -7.30 -12.51
C PRO A 59 4.31 -7.81 -12.69
N SER A 60 3.81 -8.67 -11.79
CA SER A 60 2.39 -9.05 -11.78
C SER A 60 1.48 -7.89 -11.36
N MET A 61 1.91 -7.09 -10.39
CA MET A 61 1.17 -5.89 -9.94
C MET A 61 1.06 -4.85 -11.06
N GLU A 62 2.10 -4.65 -11.87
CA GLU A 62 2.05 -3.79 -13.06
C GLU A 62 1.02 -4.28 -14.10
N GLN A 63 0.76 -5.58 -14.15
CA GLN A 63 -0.28 -6.19 -14.99
C GLN A 63 -1.67 -6.18 -14.32
N GLY A 64 -1.80 -5.58 -13.14
CA GLY A 64 -3.05 -5.50 -12.38
C GLY A 64 -3.41 -6.78 -11.63
N THR A 65 -2.43 -7.66 -11.37
CA THR A 65 -2.64 -8.92 -10.64
C THR A 65 -1.82 -8.98 -9.36
N ALA A 66 -2.48 -9.12 -8.21
CA ALA A 66 -1.81 -9.31 -6.93
C ALA A 66 -1.41 -10.79 -6.74
N VAL A 67 -0.18 -11.14 -7.15
CA VAL A 67 0.37 -12.50 -6.97
C VAL A 67 1.26 -12.53 -5.74
N PRO A 68 0.95 -13.34 -4.71
CA PRO A 68 1.82 -13.47 -3.54
C PRO A 68 3.14 -14.15 -3.92
N THR A 69 4.24 -13.57 -3.49
CA THR A 69 5.61 -14.05 -3.78
C THR A 69 6.46 -14.06 -2.51
N LYS A 70 7.69 -14.55 -2.61
CA LYS A 70 8.69 -14.41 -1.55
C LYS A 70 9.42 -13.06 -1.73
N PRO A 71 9.95 -12.46 -0.64
CA PRO A 71 10.74 -11.22 -0.72
C PRO A 71 12.15 -11.48 -1.32
N GLU A 72 12.19 -12.04 -2.52
CA GLU A 72 13.39 -12.39 -3.28
C GLU A 72 13.30 -11.70 -4.65
N GLY A 73 14.21 -10.77 -4.94
CA GLY A 73 14.23 -10.03 -6.21
C GLY A 73 13.32 -8.81 -6.24
N ASN A 74 12.54 -8.64 -7.31
CA ASN A 74 11.61 -7.52 -7.48
C ASN A 74 10.25 -7.86 -6.86
N TYR A 75 9.88 -7.16 -5.81
CA TYR A 75 8.62 -7.39 -5.12
C TYR A 75 8.06 -6.08 -4.58
N THR A 76 6.74 -6.06 -4.43
CA THR A 76 5.99 -5.03 -3.74
C THR A 76 5.65 -5.54 -2.34
N VAL A 77 6.03 -4.82 -1.29
CA VAL A 77 5.64 -5.17 0.09
C VAL A 77 4.43 -4.35 0.52
N VAL A 78 3.45 -4.99 1.17
CA VAL A 78 2.27 -4.33 1.71
C VAL A 78 2.43 -4.20 3.22
N LEU A 79 2.51 -2.96 3.67
CA LEU A 79 2.61 -2.56 5.07
C LEU A 79 1.25 -2.09 5.58
N TYR A 80 0.93 -2.43 6.82
CA TYR A 80 -0.28 -1.98 7.49
C TYR A 80 0.02 -1.44 8.89
N CYS A 81 -0.45 -0.24 9.20
CA CYS A 81 -0.37 0.31 10.54
C CYS A 81 -1.64 -0.03 11.33
N HIS A 82 -1.49 -0.77 12.42
CA HIS A 82 -2.62 -1.11 13.30
C HIS A 82 -3.15 0.08 14.11
N SER A 83 -2.35 1.14 14.27
CA SER A 83 -2.70 2.28 15.13
C SER A 83 -3.51 3.34 14.37
N CYS A 84 -3.03 3.79 13.21
CA CYS A 84 -3.79 4.71 12.35
C CYS A 84 -4.72 3.99 11.36
N GLY A 85 -4.65 2.65 11.29
CA GLY A 85 -5.45 1.84 10.38
C GLY A 85 -5.18 2.19 8.93
N ARG A 86 -3.92 2.36 8.54
CA ARG A 86 -3.50 2.78 7.19
C ARG A 86 -2.67 1.71 6.52
N ALA A 87 -2.84 1.53 5.21
CA ALA A 87 -2.04 0.63 4.42
C ALA A 87 -1.11 1.42 3.47
N ALA A 88 0.05 0.86 3.18
CA ALA A 88 0.96 1.32 2.14
C ALA A 88 1.48 0.12 1.35
N ALA A 89 1.39 0.18 0.04
CA ALA A 89 2.11 -0.72 -0.84
C ALA A 89 3.41 -0.04 -1.28
N LEU A 90 4.55 -0.65 -0.99
CA LEU A 90 5.85 -0.17 -1.37
C LEU A 90 6.40 -1.07 -2.46
N ASP A 91 6.55 -0.50 -3.65
CA ASP A 91 7.23 -1.19 -4.72
C ASP A 91 8.74 -1.13 -4.50
N LEU A 92 9.34 -2.28 -4.21
CA LEU A 92 10.78 -2.45 -4.02
C LEU A 92 11.39 -3.17 -5.22
N SER A 93 10.80 -2.98 -6.40
CA SER A 93 11.48 -3.28 -7.65
C SER A 93 12.81 -2.56 -7.59
N ARG A 94 13.88 -3.33 -7.52
CA ARG A 94 15.21 -2.77 -7.65
C ARG A 94 15.25 -2.31 -9.10
N ASP A 95 15.21 -0.99 -9.31
CA ASP A 95 15.67 -0.41 -10.55
C ASP A 95 17.14 -0.82 -10.65
N GLU A 96 17.40 -1.95 -11.31
CA GLU A 96 18.71 -2.27 -11.86
C GLU A 96 18.93 -1.30 -13.04
N GLY A 97 19.03 -0.01 -12.73
CA GLY A 97 19.33 1.10 -13.62
C GLY A 97 20.14 2.11 -12.79
N ALA A 98 21.41 2.40 -13.09
CA ALA A 98 22.16 2.22 -14.30
C ALA A 98 23.64 2.00 -13.96
N GLU A 99 24.29 1.14 -14.74
CA GLU A 99 25.74 1.11 -15.07
C GLU A 99 26.81 1.16 -13.96
#